data_AF-A0A415E1F4-F1
#
_entry.id   AF-A0A415E1F4-F1
#
_cell.length_a   1.000
_cell.length_b   1.000
_cell.length_c   1.000
_cell.angle_alpha   90.00
_cell.angle_beta   90.00
_cell.angle_gamma   90.00
#
_symmetry.space_group_name_H-M   'P 1'
#
loop_
_entity.id
_entity.type
_entity.pdbx_description
1 polymer ?
#
loop_
_entity_poly.entity_id
_entity_poly.type
_entity_poly.pdbx_seq_one_letter_code
_entity_poly.pdbx_strand_id
1 'polypeptide(L)'
;MYWCKECNRPLADPLIATEYEIHREVDDRRYERFEIPYCPACGHEVYEAKQCSCGKWTNCLDDWCADCLRIRDKAVMHCIAQIRLNSKLKLSSEETRDLILNYFGDVI
;
A
#
# COMPACT_ATOMS: atom_id res chain seq x y z
N MET A 1 3.13 15.31 -3.90
CA MET A 1 4.08 14.20 -3.73
C MET A 1 3.42 12.94 -4.27
N TYR A 2 4.14 12.16 -5.05
CA TYR A 2 3.65 10.94 -5.68
C TYR A 2 4.34 9.70 -5.14
N TRP A 3 3.75 8.54 -5.38
CA TRP A 3 4.26 7.23 -5.00
C TRP A 3 4.36 6.33 -6.22
N CYS A 4 5.55 5.79 -6.46
CA CYS A 4 5.74 4.76 -7.48
C CYS A 4 5.66 3.38 -6.84
N LYS A 5 4.66 2.58 -7.23
CA LYS A 5 4.49 1.20 -6.73
C LYS A 5 5.66 0.30 -7.14
N GLU A 6 6.09 0.38 -8.38
CA GLU A 6 7.20 -0.44 -8.91
C GLU A 6 8.55 -0.14 -8.24
N CYS A 7 8.84 1.13 -8.00
CA CYS A 7 10.07 1.54 -7.32
C CYS A 7 9.95 1.52 -5.79
N ASN A 8 8.74 1.33 -5.26
CA ASN A 8 8.41 1.39 -3.83
C ASN A 8 9.00 2.62 -3.11
N ARG A 9 8.86 3.80 -3.73
CA ARG A 9 9.48 5.04 -3.23
C ARG A 9 8.64 6.29 -3.53
N PRO A 10 8.77 7.34 -2.71
CA PRO A 10 8.15 8.62 -3.00
C PRO A 10 8.87 9.33 -4.14
N LEU A 11 8.12 10.15 -4.87
CA LEU A 11 8.56 10.92 -6.02
C LEU A 11 7.99 12.33 -5.92
N ALA A 12 8.86 13.34 -5.91
CA ALA A 12 8.42 14.74 -5.89
C ALA A 12 7.93 15.18 -7.27
N ASP A 13 8.67 14.81 -8.32
CA ASP A 13 8.50 15.30 -9.68
C ASP A 13 8.21 14.15 -10.66
N PRO A 14 6.93 13.87 -10.98
CA PRO A 14 6.58 12.93 -12.03
C PRO A 14 6.70 13.56 -13.42
N LEU A 15 6.85 12.70 -14.44
CA LEU A 15 6.64 13.10 -15.83
C LEU A 15 5.14 13.07 -16.11
N ILE A 16 4.58 14.12 -16.69
CA ILE A 16 3.16 14.16 -17.04
C ILE A 16 2.99 13.80 -18.51
N ALA A 17 2.26 12.73 -18.80
CA ALA A 17 1.75 12.49 -20.15
C ALA A 17 0.33 13.05 -20.26
N THR A 18 0.03 13.63 -21.42
CA THR A 18 -1.32 14.13 -21.72
C THR A 18 -1.98 13.19 -22.70
N GLU A 19 -3.09 12.59 -22.29
CA GLU A 19 -3.93 11.76 -23.14
C GLU A 19 -5.23 12.49 -23.51
N TYR A 20 -5.75 12.20 -24.70
CA TYR A 20 -6.98 12.80 -25.22
C TYR A 20 -7.97 11.70 -25.54
N GLU A 21 -9.13 11.73 -24.88
CA GLU A 21 -10.24 10.85 -25.22
C GLU A 21 -11.21 11.57 -26.15
N ILE A 22 -11.55 10.91 -27.26
CA ILE A 22 -12.51 11.41 -28.24
C ILE A 22 -13.82 10.68 -28.02
N HIS A 23 -14.77 11.36 -27.38
CA HIS A 23 -16.13 10.87 -27.21
C HIS A 23 -16.84 10.81 -28.56
N ARG A 24 -16.98 9.62 -29.14
CA ARG A 24 -17.64 9.41 -30.46
C ARG A 24 -19.17 9.52 -30.40
N GLU A 25 -19.74 9.53 -29.20
CA GLU A 25 -21.18 9.38 -28.95
C GLU A 25 -21.93 10.71 -28.86
N VAL A 26 -21.21 11.85 -28.91
CA VAL A 26 -21.78 13.20 -28.82
C VAL A 26 -21.22 14.05 -29.97
N ASP A 27 -22.11 14.63 -30.79
CA ASP A 27 -21.77 15.46 -31.98
C ASP A 27 -21.20 16.86 -31.61
N ASP A 28 -20.59 16.94 -30.42
CA ASP A 28 -20.14 18.20 -29.80
C ASP A 28 -18.62 18.41 -29.95
N ARG A 29 -17.89 17.45 -30.57
CA ARG A 29 -16.42 17.47 -30.73
C ARG A 29 -15.67 17.86 -29.45
N ARG A 30 -16.19 17.46 -28.28
CA ARG A 30 -15.53 17.72 -27.00
C ARG A 30 -14.46 16.67 -26.77
N TYR A 31 -13.22 17.12 -26.63
CA TYR A 31 -12.08 16.30 -26.24
C TYR A 31 -11.96 16.37 -24.73
N GLU A 32 -11.88 15.21 -24.06
CA GLU A 32 -11.47 15.18 -22.66
C GLU A 32 -9.96 14.99 -22.58
N ARG A 33 -9.31 15.82 -21.77
CA ARG A 33 -7.86 15.83 -21.58
C ARG A 33 -7.55 15.23 -20.21
N PHE A 34 -6.74 14.18 -20.19
CA PHE A 34 -6.27 13.53 -18.98
C PHE A 34 -4.77 13.77 -18.82
N GLU A 35 -4.35 14.09 -17.61
CA GLU A 35 -2.94 14.22 -17.23
C GLU A 35 -2.57 13.03 -16.36
N ILE A 36 -1.72 12.15 -16.89
CA ILE A 36 -1.33 10.91 -16.22
C ILE A 36 0.14 11.07 -15.77
N PRO A 37 0.42 11.00 -14.45
CA PRO A 37 1.77 11.13 -13.93
C PRO A 37 2.53 9.79 -13.98
N TYR A 38 3.77 9.82 -14.44
CA TYR A 38 4.66 8.68 -14.59
C TYR A 38 5.97 8.86 -13.82
N CYS A 39 6.54 7.74 -13.38
CA CYS A 39 7.83 7.68 -12.74
C CYS A 39 8.95 7.82 -13.79
N PRO A 40 9.84 8.81 -13.69
CA PRO A 40 10.93 9.00 -14.65
C PRO A 40 11.95 7.84 -14.66
N ALA A 41 11.99 7.02 -13.61
CA ALA A 41 12.98 5.95 -13.49
C ALA A 41 12.50 4.61 -14.04
N CYS A 42 11.22 4.28 -13.92
CA CYS A 42 10.67 3.00 -14.37
C CYS A 42 9.60 3.14 -15.47
N GLY A 43 9.17 4.35 -15.80
CA GLY A 43 8.15 4.60 -16.83
C GLY A 43 6.75 4.16 -16.48
N HIS A 44 6.48 3.70 -15.25
CA HIS A 44 5.16 3.29 -14.80
C HIS A 44 4.40 4.46 -14.16
N GLU A 45 3.08 4.40 -14.22
CA GLU A 45 2.18 5.37 -13.59
C GLU A 45 2.47 5.49 -12.08
N VAL A 46 2.36 6.71 -11.56
CA VAL A 46 2.50 7.00 -10.13
C VAL A 46 1.18 7.49 -9.56
N TYR A 47 0.99 7.25 -8.28
CA TYR A 47 -0.24 7.60 -7.58
C TYR A 47 0.03 8.71 -6.58
N GLU A 48 -1.01 9.35 -6.07
CA GLU A 48 -0.84 10.28 -4.94
C GLU A 48 -0.23 9.57 -3.74
N ALA A 49 0.69 10.24 -3.06
CA ALA A 49 1.28 9.74 -1.82
C ALA A 49 0.62 10.37 -0.61
N LYS A 50 0.55 9.62 0.50
CA LYS A 50 0.21 10.15 1.82
C LYS A 50 1.34 9.91 2.82
N GLN A 51 1.33 10.65 3.93
CA GLN A 51 2.22 10.38 5.05
C GLN A 51 1.60 9.34 5.98
N CYS A 52 2.36 8.29 6.26
CA CYS A 52 2.05 7.39 7.37
C CYS A 52 2.24 8.12 8.71
N SER A 53 1.60 7.64 9.77
CA SER A 53 1.72 8.20 11.13
C SER A 53 3.16 8.26 11.66
N CYS A 54 4.08 7.46 11.11
CA CYS A 54 5.52 7.54 11.42
C CYS A 54 6.27 8.65 10.65
N GLY A 55 5.59 9.44 9.81
CA GLY A 55 6.14 10.51 8.99
C GLY A 55 6.71 10.07 7.64
N LYS A 56 6.79 8.76 7.35
CA LYS A 56 7.24 8.25 6.05
C LYS A 56 6.14 8.35 5.00
N TRP A 57 6.53 8.69 3.78
CA TRP A 57 5.63 8.65 2.63
C TRP A 57 5.29 7.22 2.25
N THR A 58 4.05 7.00 1.84
CA THR A 58 3.51 5.72 1.36
C THR A 58 2.42 5.96 0.32
N ASN A 59 2.01 4.89 -0.35
CA ASN A 59 0.83 4.84 -1.21
C ASN A 59 -0.42 5.40 -0.49
N CYS A 60 -1.25 6.20 -1.17
CA CYS A 60 -2.49 6.75 -0.60
C CYS A 60 -3.50 5.66 -0.17
N LEU A 61 -3.48 4.49 -0.79
CA LEU A 61 -4.40 3.39 -0.49
C LEU A 61 -4.02 2.62 0.78
N ASP A 62 -2.75 2.66 1.21
CA ASP A 62 -2.28 1.85 2.34
C ASP A 62 -2.29 2.67 3.63
N ASP A 63 -2.98 2.21 4.68
CA ASP A 63 -3.05 2.94 5.95
C ASP A 63 -1.70 3.07 6.67
N TRP A 64 -0.82 2.09 6.48
CA TRP A 64 0.46 2.01 7.15
C TRP A 64 1.59 1.78 6.15
N CYS A 65 2.74 2.41 6.38
CA CYS A 65 3.93 2.13 5.59
C CYS A 65 4.50 0.75 5.94
N ALA A 66 5.31 0.19 5.03
CA ALA A 66 5.93 -1.12 5.21
C ALA A 66 6.72 -1.28 6.52
N ASP A 67 7.37 -0.21 6.99
CA ASP A 67 8.11 -0.26 8.26
C ASP A 67 7.19 -0.36 9.48
N CYS A 68 6.09 0.38 9.50
CA CYS A 68 5.08 0.28 10.56
C CYS A 68 4.47 -1.13 10.59
N LEU A 69 4.13 -1.68 9.42
CA LEU A 69 3.65 -3.05 9.30
C LEU A 69 4.68 -4.06 9.82
N ARG A 70 5.95 -3.90 9.46
CA ARG A 70 7.04 -4.78 9.94
C ARG A 70 7.22 -4.72 11.46
N ILE A 71 7.07 -3.55 12.07
CA ILE A 71 7.14 -3.41 13.54
C ILE A 71 5.94 -4.09 14.21
N ARG A 72 4.74 -3.86 13.70
CA ARG A 72 3.50 -4.53 14.16
C ARG A 72 3.67 -6.04 14.10
N ASP A 73 4.10 -6.58 12.97
CA ASP A 73 4.22 -8.02 12.77
C ASP A 73 5.25 -8.64 13.73
N LYS A 74 6.37 -7.95 13.98
CA LYS A 74 7.35 -8.36 15.01
C LYS A 74 6.74 -8.38 16.41
N ALA A 75 5.97 -7.36 16.77
CA ALA A 75 5.33 -7.29 18.08
C ALA A 75 4.30 -8.43 18.26
N VAL A 76 3.49 -8.69 17.24
CA VAL A 76 2.52 -9.80 17.24
C VAL A 76 3.22 -11.14 17.40
N MET A 77 4.26 -11.40 16.61
CA MET A 77 5.03 -12.64 16.74
C MET A 77 5.69 -12.81 18.12
N HIS A 78 6.17 -11.70 18.72
CA HIS A 78 6.69 -11.72 20.07
C HIS A 78 5.60 -12.11 21.10
N CYS A 79 4.41 -11.53 21.01
CA CYS A 79 3.28 -11.86 21.86
C CYS A 79 2.88 -13.33 21.74
N ILE A 80 2.80 -13.87 20.52
CA ILE A 80 2.50 -15.28 20.26
C ILE A 80 3.54 -16.18 20.91
N ALA A 81 4.83 -15.85 20.77
CA ALA A 81 5.90 -16.61 21.39
C ALA A 81 5.80 -16.60 22.93
N GLN A 82 5.48 -15.45 23.53
CA GLN A 82 5.27 -15.34 24.97
C GLN A 82 4.09 -16.18 25.46
N ILE A 83 2.96 -16.14 24.75
CA ILE A 83 1.78 -16.97 25.06
C ILE A 83 2.16 -18.44 25.07
N ARG A 84 2.87 -18.93 24.04
CA ARG A 84 3.32 -20.32 23.96
C ARG A 84 4.21 -20.74 25.13
N LEU A 85 5.17 -19.89 25.50
CA LEU A 85 6.08 -20.15 26.62
C LEU A 85 5.32 -20.21 27.95
N ASN A 86 4.41 -19.28 28.20
CA ASN A 86 3.71 -19.15 29.48
C ASN A 86 2.60 -20.19 29.66
N SER A 87 1.88 -20.54 28.59
CA SER A 87 0.76 -21.49 28.65
C SER A 87 1.18 -22.95 28.41
N LYS A 88 2.45 -23.19 28.04
CA LYS A 88 2.94 -24.49 27.53
C LYS A 88 2.11 -25.04 26.36
N LEU A 89 1.35 -24.19 25.66
CA LEU A 89 0.57 -24.58 24.51
C LEU A 89 1.52 -24.98 23.38
N LYS A 90 1.51 -26.26 23.02
CA LYS A 90 2.05 -26.74 21.75
C LYS A 90 1.07 -26.38 20.64
N LEU A 91 1.08 -25.12 20.22
CA LEU A 91 0.36 -24.72 19.01
C LEU A 91 1.09 -25.31 17.79
N SER A 92 0.37 -26.08 17.00
CA SER A 92 0.75 -26.45 15.65
C SER A 92 0.91 -25.20 14.77
N SER A 93 1.53 -25.36 13.61
CA SER A 93 1.65 -24.30 12.61
C SER A 93 0.28 -23.77 12.17
N GLU A 94 -0.73 -24.65 12.11
CA GLU A 94 -2.09 -24.32 11.69
C GLU A 94 -2.81 -23.46 12.73
N GLU A 95 -2.81 -23.88 14.00
CA GLU A 95 -3.39 -23.10 15.10
C GLU A 95 -2.73 -21.72 15.27
N THR A 96 -1.45 -21.62 14.90
CA THR A 96 -0.72 -20.34 14.93
C THR A 96 -1.14 -19.42 13.81
N ARG A 97 -1.34 -19.98 12.61
CA ARG A 97 -1.87 -19.23 11.48
C ARG A 97 -3.27 -18.72 11.81
N ASP A 98 -4.11 -19.57 12.40
CA ASP A 98 -5.47 -19.20 12.77
C ASP A 98 -5.49 -18.15 13.90
N LEU A 99 -4.58 -18.22 14.87
CA LEU A 99 -4.44 -17.19 15.90
C LEU A 99 -4.04 -15.84 15.30
N ILE A 100 -3.09 -15.84 14.35
CA ILE A 100 -2.69 -14.64 13.61
C ILE A 100 -3.89 -14.09 12.82
N LEU A 101 -4.57 -14.95 12.04
CA LEU A 101 -5.70 -14.56 11.22
C LEU A 101 -6.88 -14.05 12.05
N ASN A 102 -7.17 -14.63 13.22
CA ASN A 102 -8.21 -14.13 14.12
C ASN A 102 -7.86 -12.76 14.71
N TYR A 103 -6.58 -12.47 14.96
CA TYR A 103 -6.14 -11.14 15.41
C TYR A 103 -6.25 -10.07 14.31
N PHE A 104 -6.22 -10.47 13.04
CA PHE A 104 -6.28 -9.56 11.89
C PHE A 104 -7.61 -9.61 11.11
N GLY A 105 -8.46 -10.60 11.36
CA GLY A 105 -9.68 -10.88 10.60
C GLY A 105 -10.81 -9.89 10.85
N ASP A 106 -10.75 -9.15 11.96
CA ASP A 106 -11.65 -8.02 12.24
C ASP A 106 -11.18 -6.69 11.62
N VAL A 107 -10.09 -6.70 10.83
CA VAL A 107 -9.51 -5.52 10.20
C VAL A 107 -9.34 -5.77 8.68
N ILE A 108 -10.45 -5.96 7.97
CA ILE A 108 -10.58 -5.75 6.52
C ILE A 108 -11.92 -5.07 6.25
#